data_AF-A0A8S7U8N1-F1
#
_entry.id   AF-A0A8S7U8N1-F1
#
_cell.length_a   1.000
_cell.length_b   1.000
_cell.length_c   1.000
_cell.angle_alpha   90.00
_cell.angle_beta   90.00
_cell.angle_gamma   90.00
#
_symmetry.space_group_name_H-M   'P 1'
#
loop_
_entity.id
_entity.type
_entity.pdbx_description
1 polymer ?
#
loop_
_entity_poly.entity_id
_entity_poly.type
_entity_poly.pdbx_seq_one_letter_code
_entity_poly.pdbx_strand_id
1 'polypeptide(L)'
;MSGKPAARQGDMTQYGGSIVQGSAGVRIGAPTGVACSVCPGGVTSGHPVNPLLGAKVLPGETDIALPGPLPFILSRTYSSYRTKTPAPVGSLGPGWKMPADIRLQLRDNTLILSDNGGRSLYFEHLFPGEDGYSRSESLWLVRGGVAKLDEGHRLAALWQALPEELRLSPHRYLATNSPQGPWWLLGWCERVPEADEVLPAPLPPYRVLTGLVDRFGRTQTFHREAAGEFSGEITGVTDGAGRHFRLVLTTQAQRAEEARQQAISGGTEPSAFPDTLPGYTEYGRDNGIRLSAVWLTHDPEYPENLPAAPLVRYGWTPRGELAAVYDRSNTQVRSFTYDDKYRGRMVAHRHTGRPEICYRYDSDGRVTEQLNPAGLSYTYQYEKDRITITDSLNRREVLHTQGEGGLKRVVKKEHADGSVTQSQFDAVGRLRAQTDAAGRTTEYSPDVVTGLITRITTPDGRASAFYYNHHSQLTSATGPDGLEIRREYDEWGRLIQETAPDGDITRYRYDNPHSDLPCATEDATGSRKTMTWSRYGQLLSFTDC
;
A
#
# COMPACT_ATOMS: atom_id res chain seq x y z
N MET A 1 -7.82 -14.64 -21.22
CA MET A 1 -6.91 -13.60 -20.69
C MET A 1 -5.63 -13.69 -21.49
N SER A 2 -5.24 -12.62 -22.19
CA SER A 2 -4.07 -12.57 -23.09
C SER A 2 -2.84 -11.89 -22.48
N GLY A 3 -2.89 -11.45 -21.22
CA GLY A 3 -1.75 -10.81 -20.56
C GLY A 3 -0.61 -11.76 -20.20
N LYS A 4 0.61 -11.24 -20.25
CA LYS A 4 1.80 -11.97 -19.79
C LYS A 4 1.68 -12.25 -18.28
N PRO A 5 2.20 -13.39 -17.81
CA PRO A 5 2.37 -13.63 -16.38
C PRO A 5 3.26 -12.57 -15.74
N ALA A 6 2.91 -12.12 -14.54
CA ALA A 6 3.82 -11.39 -13.67
C ALA A 6 4.34 -12.32 -12.57
N ALA A 7 5.63 -12.19 -12.22
CA ALA A 7 6.48 -13.26 -11.71
C ALA A 7 6.65 -14.40 -12.75
N ARG A 8 7.89 -14.77 -13.06
CA ARG A 8 8.24 -15.59 -14.23
C ARG A 8 7.45 -16.90 -14.25
N GLN A 9 6.74 -17.17 -15.34
CA GLN A 9 5.98 -18.40 -15.66
C GLN A 9 6.78 -19.72 -15.73
N GLY A 10 7.84 -19.87 -14.93
CA GLY A 10 8.25 -21.17 -14.37
C GLY A 10 7.73 -21.38 -12.94
N ASP A 11 7.01 -20.41 -12.37
CA ASP A 11 6.54 -20.37 -10.99
C ASP A 11 5.08 -20.82 -10.84
N MET A 12 4.81 -22.06 -11.27
CA MET A 12 3.72 -22.87 -10.73
C MET A 12 3.85 -23.10 -9.21
N THR A 13 4.43 -22.16 -8.43
CA THR A 13 4.41 -22.12 -6.97
C THR A 13 4.54 -23.50 -6.35
N GLN A 14 5.50 -24.24 -6.90
CA GLN A 14 6.08 -25.39 -6.29
C GLN A 14 7.17 -24.86 -5.38
N TYR A 15 7.18 -25.38 -4.15
CA TYR A 15 8.26 -25.26 -3.18
C TYR A 15 9.62 -25.01 -3.84
N GLY A 16 10.27 -23.87 -3.54
CA GLY A 16 11.69 -23.66 -3.81
C GLY A 16 12.11 -22.93 -5.11
N GLY A 17 11.19 -22.29 -5.84
CA GLY A 17 11.56 -21.40 -6.97
C GLY A 17 12.17 -20.04 -6.57
N SER A 18 12.89 -19.37 -7.48
CA SER A 18 13.51 -18.05 -7.24
C SER A 18 12.50 -16.90 -7.36
N ILE A 19 12.55 -15.97 -6.40
CA ILE A 19 11.45 -15.11 -5.92
C ILE A 19 11.40 -13.70 -6.50
N VAL A 20 10.15 -13.20 -6.64
CA VAL A 20 9.72 -11.79 -6.60
C VAL A 20 9.49 -11.34 -5.15
N GLN A 21 10.26 -10.37 -4.65
CA GLN A 21 10.23 -9.98 -3.23
C GLN A 21 8.93 -9.27 -2.83
N GLY A 22 8.19 -9.85 -1.87
CA GLY A 22 7.08 -9.19 -1.18
C GLY A 22 5.70 -9.58 -1.69
N SER A 23 5.40 -10.89 -1.72
CA SER A 23 4.05 -11.34 -2.08
C SER A 23 2.97 -10.80 -1.12
N ALA A 24 1.70 -10.67 -1.53
CA ALA A 24 0.60 -10.23 -0.67
C ALA A 24 0.38 -11.19 0.51
N GLY A 25 0.80 -12.45 0.36
CA GLY A 25 0.88 -13.40 1.45
C GLY A 25 2.05 -13.22 2.41
N VAL A 26 2.89 -12.20 2.18
CA VAL A 26 4.01 -11.76 3.04
C VAL A 26 3.97 -10.24 3.19
N ARG A 27 2.79 -9.60 3.07
CA ARG A 27 2.72 -8.20 3.54
C ARG A 27 3.21 -8.15 4.99
N ILE A 28 3.96 -7.11 5.23
CA ILE A 28 3.84 -6.32 6.45
C ILE A 28 2.33 -6.08 6.69
N GLY A 29 1.71 -6.82 7.61
CA GLY A 29 0.25 -6.75 7.82
C GLY A 29 -0.61 -7.61 6.88
N ALA A 30 -0.10 -8.75 6.38
CA ALA A 30 -0.87 -9.62 5.48
C ALA A 30 -1.85 -10.54 6.22
N PRO A 31 -3.00 -10.86 5.59
CA PRO A 31 -3.97 -11.83 6.10
C PRO A 31 -3.51 -13.30 6.06
N THR A 32 -2.22 -13.61 5.81
CA THR A 32 -1.66 -14.97 5.84
C THR A 32 -1.36 -15.52 7.25
N GLY A 33 -2.09 -15.05 8.26
CA GLY A 33 -2.13 -15.70 9.58
C GLY A 33 -1.12 -15.21 10.62
N VAL A 34 -0.28 -14.20 10.34
CA VAL A 34 0.64 -13.64 11.36
C VAL A 34 0.66 -12.10 11.46
N ALA A 35 -0.13 -11.37 10.67
CA ALA A 35 -0.39 -9.95 10.93
C ALA A 35 -1.71 -9.49 10.32
N CYS A 36 -2.83 -9.91 10.89
CA CYS A 36 -4.15 -9.48 10.43
C CYS A 36 -4.56 -8.22 11.18
N SER A 37 -4.33 -7.04 10.59
CA SER A 37 -4.83 -5.75 11.10
C SER A 37 -6.35 -5.56 10.91
N VAL A 38 -7.05 -6.59 10.44
CA VAL A 38 -8.51 -6.59 10.17
C VAL A 38 -9.23 -7.80 10.75
N CYS A 39 -8.58 -8.55 11.65
CA CYS A 39 -9.24 -9.66 12.33
C CYS A 39 -9.98 -9.13 13.58
N PRO A 40 -11.25 -9.50 13.80
CA PRO A 40 -11.95 -9.18 15.04
C PRO A 40 -11.16 -9.71 16.23
N GLY A 41 -10.76 -8.84 17.18
CA GLY A 41 -9.98 -9.21 18.37
C GLY A 41 -8.47 -8.91 18.32
N GLY A 42 -7.96 -8.29 17.25
CA GLY A 42 -6.70 -7.55 17.17
C GLY A 42 -5.60 -7.85 18.22
N VAL A 43 -4.79 -8.88 17.98
CA VAL A 43 -3.30 -8.92 18.07
C VAL A 43 -2.88 -10.24 17.43
N THR A 44 -2.00 -10.17 16.45
CA THR A 44 -1.13 -11.30 16.08
C THR A 44 0.16 -11.14 16.87
N SER A 45 0.63 -12.22 17.48
CA SER A 45 1.83 -12.27 18.32
C SER A 45 2.98 -11.48 17.71
N GLY A 46 3.60 -10.62 18.53
CA GLY A 46 4.78 -9.88 18.12
C GLY A 46 4.57 -8.60 17.31
N HIS A 47 3.35 -8.08 17.15
CA HIS A 47 3.18 -6.75 16.52
C HIS A 47 4.00 -5.68 17.26
N PRO A 48 4.83 -4.85 16.57
CA PRO A 48 4.88 -4.62 15.12
C PRO A 48 6.11 -5.26 14.43
N VAL A 49 6.42 -6.51 14.74
CA VAL A 49 7.41 -7.37 14.07
C VAL A 49 6.68 -8.32 13.14
N ASN A 50 7.22 -8.53 11.94
CA ASN A 50 6.83 -9.63 11.06
C ASN A 50 7.77 -10.82 11.31
N PRO A 51 7.33 -11.85 12.07
CA PRO A 51 8.19 -12.98 12.44
C PRO A 51 8.52 -13.91 11.27
N LEU A 52 7.85 -13.82 10.11
CA LEU A 52 8.25 -14.60 8.94
C LEU A 52 9.52 -14.06 8.28
N LEU A 53 9.64 -12.72 8.27
CA LEU A 53 10.81 -12.02 7.73
C LEU A 53 11.85 -11.69 8.79
N GLY A 54 11.48 -11.77 10.07
CA GLY A 54 12.19 -11.14 11.17
C GLY A 54 12.30 -9.63 11.04
N ALA A 55 11.39 -9.00 10.29
CA ALA A 55 11.47 -7.57 10.00
C ALA A 55 10.70 -6.77 11.04
N LYS A 56 11.26 -5.65 11.48
CA LYS A 56 10.49 -4.59 12.15
C LYS A 56 9.69 -3.84 11.11
N VAL A 57 8.38 -3.68 11.33
CA VAL A 57 7.49 -3.15 10.29
C VAL A 57 6.45 -2.19 10.86
N LEU A 58 6.27 -1.00 10.29
CA LEU A 58 5.17 -0.10 10.67
C LEU A 58 4.27 0.06 9.43
N PRO A 59 3.11 -0.62 9.37
CA PRO A 59 2.24 -0.53 8.21
C PRO A 59 1.51 0.82 8.19
N GLY A 60 1.67 1.58 7.10
CA GLY A 60 0.73 2.64 6.70
C GLY A 60 0.31 3.62 7.79
N GLU A 61 1.26 4.19 8.53
CA GLU A 61 0.96 5.26 9.48
C GLU A 61 0.57 6.51 8.71
N THR A 62 -0.64 7.03 8.96
CA THR A 62 -1.17 8.21 8.27
C THR A 62 -0.83 9.48 9.03
N ASP A 63 -0.09 10.36 8.37
CA ASP A 63 0.27 11.67 8.92
C ASP A 63 -0.70 12.76 8.44
N ILE A 64 -1.22 12.65 7.21
CA ILE A 64 -2.24 13.54 6.65
C ILE A 64 -3.25 12.72 5.87
N ALA A 65 -4.54 12.93 6.14
CA ALA A 65 -5.63 12.50 5.27
C ALA A 65 -6.75 13.54 5.33
N LEU A 66 -7.10 14.09 4.18
CA LEU A 66 -8.28 14.94 4.04
C LEU A 66 -9.29 14.22 3.14
N PRO A 67 -10.58 14.16 3.52
CA PRO A 67 -11.59 13.48 2.72
C PRO A 67 -11.76 14.14 1.35
N GLY A 68 -12.18 13.35 0.37
CA GLY A 68 -12.41 13.78 -1.00
C GLY A 68 -12.14 12.65 -1.99
N PRO A 69 -12.58 12.81 -3.25
CA PRO A 69 -12.22 11.89 -4.31
C PRO A 69 -10.71 11.91 -4.56
N LEU A 70 -10.13 10.72 -4.77
CA LEU A 70 -8.66 10.51 -4.88
C LEU A 70 -7.88 11.41 -3.90
N PRO A 71 -8.13 11.25 -2.58
CA PRO A 71 -7.62 12.17 -1.59
C PRO A 71 -6.09 12.06 -1.51
N PHE A 72 -5.41 13.18 -1.29
CA PHE A 72 -4.00 13.11 -0.92
C PHE A 72 -3.90 12.57 0.50
N ILE A 73 -3.44 11.33 0.60
CA ILE A 73 -3.14 10.66 1.87
C ILE A 73 -1.62 10.53 1.96
N LEU A 74 -1.03 11.31 2.86
CA LEU A 74 0.37 11.11 3.23
C LEU A 74 0.43 10.04 4.30
N SER A 75 0.72 8.83 3.86
CA SER A 75 1.00 7.70 4.73
C SER A 75 2.44 7.25 4.54
N ARG A 76 3.00 6.69 5.60
CA ARG A 76 4.37 6.20 5.62
C ARG A 76 4.43 4.78 6.17
N THR A 77 5.17 3.94 5.48
CA THR A 77 5.42 2.55 5.87
C THR A 77 6.90 2.40 6.17
N TYR A 78 7.21 1.78 7.31
CA TYR A 78 8.58 1.38 7.64
C TYR A 78 8.76 -0.11 7.47
N SER A 79 9.93 -0.52 6.98
CA SER A 79 10.39 -1.89 7.03
C SER A 79 11.90 -1.95 7.29
N SER A 80 12.31 -2.78 8.25
CA SER A 80 13.73 -3.12 8.39
C SER A 80 14.18 -4.20 7.38
N TYR A 81 13.27 -4.81 6.62
CA TYR A 81 13.60 -5.85 5.65
C TYR A 81 14.39 -5.29 4.47
N ARG A 82 15.50 -5.94 4.14
CA ARG A 82 16.42 -5.53 3.07
C ARG A 82 16.10 -6.29 1.79
N THR A 83 15.66 -5.57 0.77
CA THR A 83 15.42 -6.15 -0.56
C THR A 83 16.76 -6.32 -1.29
N LYS A 84 16.85 -7.30 -2.20
CA LYS A 84 18.07 -7.53 -3.01
C LYS A 84 18.23 -6.48 -4.11
N THR A 85 17.13 -5.84 -4.50
CA THR A 85 17.08 -4.81 -5.54
C THR A 85 16.39 -3.56 -4.99
N PRO A 86 16.96 -2.89 -3.99
CA PRO A 86 16.30 -1.76 -3.35
C PRO A 86 16.11 -0.61 -4.34
N ALA A 87 14.91 -0.05 -4.36
CA ALA A 87 14.69 1.26 -4.95
C ALA A 87 15.47 2.34 -4.18
N PRO A 88 15.81 3.48 -4.80
CA PRO A 88 16.37 4.61 -4.09
C PRO A 88 15.56 4.99 -2.84
N VAL A 89 16.27 5.51 -1.85
CA VAL A 89 15.71 6.06 -0.62
C VAL A 89 14.83 7.25 -0.99
N GLY A 90 13.61 7.29 -0.44
CA GLY A 90 12.66 8.38 -0.65
C GLY A 90 12.92 9.54 0.31
N SER A 91 12.12 10.61 0.18
CA SER A 91 12.27 11.83 0.98
C SER A 91 11.95 11.63 2.48
N LEU A 92 11.45 10.45 2.88
CA LEU A 92 11.27 10.05 4.29
C LEU A 92 12.50 9.33 4.90
N GLY A 93 13.59 9.19 4.15
CA GLY A 93 14.81 8.55 4.61
C GLY A 93 14.81 7.01 4.54
N PRO A 94 15.95 6.38 4.88
CA PRO A 94 16.16 4.95 4.67
C PRO A 94 15.17 4.10 5.49
N GLY A 95 14.66 3.02 4.88
CA GLY A 95 13.67 2.12 5.49
C GLY A 95 12.21 2.61 5.42
N TRP A 96 11.98 3.89 5.12
CA TRP A 96 10.64 4.47 4.95
C TRP A 96 10.21 4.54 3.49
N LYS A 97 8.90 4.40 3.26
CA LYS A 97 8.25 4.56 1.96
C LYS A 97 6.92 5.30 2.11
N MET A 98 6.59 6.14 1.12
CA MET A 98 5.29 6.78 0.95
C MET A 98 4.72 6.47 -0.45
N PRO A 99 3.42 6.71 -0.72
CA PRO A 99 2.83 6.50 -2.05
C PRO A 99 3.62 7.11 -3.22
N ALA A 100 4.20 8.30 -3.02
CA ALA A 100 5.01 8.96 -4.04
C ALA A 100 6.35 8.25 -4.35
N ASP A 101 6.77 7.26 -3.54
CA ASP A 101 7.98 6.47 -3.80
C ASP A 101 7.75 5.30 -4.77
N ILE A 102 6.48 5.00 -5.10
CA ILE A 102 6.11 3.96 -6.06
C ILE A 102 6.81 4.25 -7.39
N ARG A 103 7.52 3.25 -7.90
CA ARG A 103 8.29 3.36 -9.14
C ARG A 103 8.48 2.02 -9.83
N LEU A 104 8.61 2.06 -11.15
CA LEU A 104 8.94 0.93 -11.99
C LEU A 104 10.39 1.04 -12.45
N GLN A 105 11.22 0.05 -12.16
CA GLN A 105 12.57 -0.07 -12.73
C GLN A 105 12.49 -0.82 -14.06
N LEU A 106 13.14 -0.29 -15.09
CA LEU A 106 13.23 -0.89 -16.41
C LEU A 106 14.60 -1.56 -16.53
N ARG A 107 14.61 -2.87 -16.74
CA ARG A 107 15.81 -3.66 -17.06
C ARG A 107 15.58 -4.39 -18.38
N ASP A 108 16.66 -4.84 -19.02
CA ASP A 108 16.64 -5.39 -20.40
C ASP A 108 15.48 -6.35 -20.67
N ASN A 109 15.26 -7.34 -19.79
CA ASN A 109 14.20 -8.34 -19.94
C ASN A 109 13.21 -8.39 -18.76
N THR A 110 13.18 -7.37 -17.90
CA THR A 110 12.36 -7.42 -16.67
C THR A 110 11.97 -6.03 -16.19
N LEU A 111 10.74 -5.89 -15.74
CA LEU A 111 10.24 -4.70 -15.07
C LEU A 111 10.11 -4.99 -13.57
N ILE A 112 10.52 -4.05 -12.71
CA ILE A 112 10.44 -4.22 -11.25
C ILE A 112 9.64 -3.06 -10.67
N LEU A 113 8.40 -3.30 -10.26
CA LEU A 113 7.57 -2.32 -9.57
C LEU A 113 7.88 -2.33 -8.07
N SER A 114 8.48 -1.26 -7.57
CA SER A 114 8.61 -1.01 -6.15
C SER A 114 7.36 -0.30 -5.62
N ASP A 115 6.71 -0.86 -4.62
CA ASP A 115 5.49 -0.29 -4.03
C ASP A 115 5.75 0.55 -2.77
N ASN A 116 4.69 1.18 -2.25
CA ASN A 116 4.74 2.01 -1.03
C ASN A 116 4.88 1.20 0.27
N GLY A 117 4.83 -0.14 0.20
CA GLY A 117 5.15 -1.04 1.29
C GLY A 117 6.62 -1.47 1.32
N GLY A 118 7.43 -0.98 0.37
CA GLY A 118 8.84 -1.36 0.22
C GLY A 118 9.04 -2.74 -0.45
N ARG A 119 8.03 -3.26 -1.12
CA ARG A 119 8.07 -4.54 -1.84
C ARG A 119 8.56 -4.32 -3.27
N SER A 120 9.02 -5.38 -3.94
CA SER A 120 9.50 -5.34 -5.33
C SER A 120 8.82 -6.44 -6.14
N LEU A 121 7.88 -6.05 -7.00
CA LEU A 121 7.08 -6.92 -7.84
C LEU A 121 7.70 -7.01 -9.23
N TYR A 122 8.00 -8.20 -9.73
CA TYR A 122 8.68 -8.37 -11.01
C TYR A 122 7.67 -8.78 -12.08
N PHE A 123 7.80 -8.15 -13.23
CA PHE A 123 7.01 -8.41 -14.43
C PHE A 123 7.96 -8.71 -15.58
N GLU A 124 7.50 -9.51 -16.54
CA GLU A 124 8.19 -9.61 -17.82
C GLU A 124 8.17 -8.27 -18.55
N HIS A 125 9.07 -8.11 -19.53
CA HIS A 125 9.03 -6.94 -20.40
C HIS A 125 7.71 -6.92 -21.20
N LEU A 126 7.05 -5.77 -21.19
CA LEU A 126 5.80 -5.51 -21.90
C LEU A 126 6.07 -4.70 -23.16
N PHE A 127 5.57 -5.14 -24.32
CA PHE A 127 5.46 -4.33 -25.53
C PHE A 127 4.31 -3.32 -25.39
N PRO A 128 4.27 -2.26 -26.22
CA PRO A 128 3.17 -1.30 -26.21
C PRO A 128 1.80 -1.99 -26.34
N GLY A 129 0.86 -1.66 -25.45
CA GLY A 129 -0.48 -2.27 -25.39
C GLY A 129 -0.59 -3.61 -24.67
N GLU A 130 0.54 -4.23 -24.27
CA GLU A 130 0.50 -5.45 -23.47
C GLU A 130 0.27 -5.15 -21.98
N ASP A 131 -0.37 -6.10 -21.31
CA ASP A 131 -0.52 -6.16 -19.87
C ASP A 131 0.22 -7.37 -19.26
N GLY A 132 0.58 -7.23 -18.00
CA GLY A 132 1.01 -8.33 -17.14
C GLY A 132 0.18 -8.35 -15.85
N TYR A 133 -0.23 -9.53 -15.41
CA TYR A 133 -1.04 -9.70 -14.19
C TYR A 133 -0.35 -10.58 -13.15
N SER A 134 -0.19 -10.03 -11.95
CA SER A 134 0.26 -10.78 -10.78
C SER A 134 -0.94 -11.32 -10.02
N ARG A 135 -1.12 -12.64 -10.06
CA ARG A 135 -2.21 -13.34 -9.36
C ARG A 135 -2.04 -13.31 -7.84
N SER A 136 -0.80 -13.36 -7.34
CA SER A 136 -0.55 -13.31 -5.90
C SER A 136 -0.82 -11.92 -5.32
N GLU A 137 -0.61 -10.88 -6.13
CA GLU A 137 -0.79 -9.48 -5.71
C GLU A 137 -2.14 -8.89 -6.10
N SER A 138 -2.90 -9.60 -6.94
CA SER A 138 -4.05 -9.06 -7.65
C SER A 138 -3.74 -7.71 -8.29
N LEU A 139 -2.62 -7.63 -9.03
CA LEU A 139 -2.11 -6.37 -9.58
C LEU A 139 -1.81 -6.51 -11.08
N TRP A 140 -2.41 -5.63 -11.89
CA TRP A 140 -2.09 -5.45 -13.29
C TRP A 140 -1.03 -4.37 -13.47
N LEU A 141 -0.13 -4.60 -14.43
CA LEU A 141 0.76 -3.61 -15.00
C LEU A 141 0.50 -3.59 -16.52
N VAL A 142 0.17 -2.44 -17.06
CA VAL A 142 -0.14 -2.25 -18.49
C VAL A 142 0.85 -1.25 -19.07
N ARG A 143 1.35 -1.50 -20.27
CA ARG A 143 2.12 -0.52 -21.02
C ARG A 143 1.21 0.20 -22.01
N GLY A 144 1.27 1.53 -22.03
CA GLY A 144 0.54 2.32 -23.03
C GLY A 144 1.01 2.06 -24.46
N GLY A 145 0.41 2.77 -25.41
CA GLY A 145 0.70 2.66 -26.85
C GLY A 145 -0.46 2.17 -27.71
N VAL A 146 -1.66 1.98 -27.15
CA VAL A 146 -2.84 1.56 -27.89
C VAL A 146 -4.06 2.38 -27.50
N ALA A 147 -4.88 2.73 -28.49
CA ALA A 147 -6.10 3.50 -28.25
C ALA A 147 -7.12 2.68 -27.45
N LYS A 148 -7.31 1.40 -27.78
CA LYS A 148 -8.32 0.54 -27.15
C LYS A 148 -7.71 -0.81 -26.80
N LEU A 149 -8.12 -1.36 -25.66
CA LEU A 149 -7.97 -2.78 -25.37
C LEU A 149 -9.16 -3.53 -25.98
N ASP A 150 -8.99 -4.83 -26.23
CA ASP A 150 -10.07 -5.70 -26.71
C ASP A 150 -11.29 -5.60 -25.78
N GLU A 151 -12.51 -5.60 -26.34
CA GLU A 151 -13.75 -5.46 -25.54
C GLU A 151 -13.93 -6.57 -24.50
N GLY A 152 -13.40 -7.78 -24.79
CA GLY A 152 -13.39 -8.89 -23.85
C GLY A 152 -12.32 -8.77 -22.74
N HIS A 153 -11.48 -7.74 -22.77
CA HIS A 153 -10.45 -7.50 -21.77
C HIS A 153 -11.06 -6.91 -20.50
N ARG A 154 -10.68 -7.43 -19.32
CA ARG A 154 -11.25 -7.00 -18.03
C ARG A 154 -11.01 -5.54 -17.68
N LEU A 155 -9.92 -4.99 -18.19
CA LEU A 155 -9.56 -3.59 -17.99
C LEU A 155 -10.11 -2.69 -19.11
N ALA A 156 -10.88 -3.21 -20.08
CA ALA A 156 -11.31 -2.42 -21.24
C ALA A 156 -12.11 -1.17 -20.84
N ALA A 157 -13.14 -1.33 -19.99
CA ALA A 157 -13.94 -0.20 -19.52
C ALA A 157 -13.10 0.85 -18.78
N LEU A 158 -12.26 0.39 -17.85
CA LEU A 158 -11.36 1.26 -17.08
C LEU A 158 -10.28 1.91 -17.97
N TRP A 159 -9.82 1.22 -19.01
CA TRP A 159 -8.90 1.77 -20.01
C TRP A 159 -9.58 2.91 -20.77
N GLN A 160 -10.81 2.72 -21.25
CA GLN A 160 -11.53 3.76 -21.99
C GLN A 160 -11.84 5.01 -21.15
N ALA A 161 -11.93 4.88 -19.83
CA ALA A 161 -12.08 6.02 -18.93
C ALA A 161 -10.81 6.91 -18.86
N LEU A 162 -9.66 6.43 -19.33
CA LEU A 162 -8.44 7.24 -19.36
C LEU A 162 -8.44 8.25 -20.53
N PRO A 163 -7.92 9.47 -20.30
CA PRO A 163 -7.56 10.40 -21.36
C PRO A 163 -6.74 9.74 -22.47
N GLU A 164 -7.04 10.08 -23.72
CA GLU A 164 -6.44 9.45 -24.90
C GLU A 164 -4.91 9.57 -24.94
N GLU A 165 -4.38 10.73 -24.57
CA GLU A 165 -2.95 11.01 -24.50
C GLU A 165 -2.21 10.04 -23.55
N LEU A 166 -2.86 9.62 -22.45
CA LEU A 166 -2.28 8.66 -21.52
C LEU A 166 -2.27 7.24 -22.09
N ARG A 167 -3.29 6.87 -22.85
CA ARG A 167 -3.42 5.56 -23.49
C ARG A 167 -2.43 5.37 -24.63
N LEU A 168 -2.26 6.38 -25.47
CA LEU A 168 -1.44 6.32 -26.67
C LEU A 168 0.07 6.38 -26.40
N SER A 169 0.51 6.80 -25.21
CA SER A 169 1.94 6.92 -24.91
C SER A 169 2.60 5.55 -24.61
N PRO A 170 3.51 5.04 -25.46
CA PRO A 170 4.22 3.77 -25.20
C PRO A 170 5.28 3.87 -24.10
N HIS A 171 5.48 5.07 -23.56
CA HIS A 171 6.47 5.37 -22.52
C HIS A 171 5.86 5.44 -21.12
N ARG A 172 4.53 5.38 -21.02
CA ARG A 172 3.80 5.32 -19.76
C ARG A 172 3.46 3.88 -19.42
N TYR A 173 3.57 3.57 -18.14
CA TYR A 173 3.05 2.35 -17.56
C TYR A 173 1.90 2.71 -16.63
N LEU A 174 0.93 1.82 -16.54
CA LEU A 174 -0.23 1.99 -15.69
C LEU A 174 -0.36 0.76 -14.82
N ALA A 175 -0.62 0.95 -13.53
CA ALA A 175 -0.91 -0.16 -12.63
C ALA A 175 -2.30 -0.01 -12.01
N THR A 176 -2.97 -1.12 -11.76
CA THR A 176 -4.22 -1.15 -11.00
C THR A 176 -4.34 -2.49 -10.30
N ASN A 177 -4.94 -2.50 -9.10
CA ASN A 177 -5.27 -3.73 -8.38
C ASN A 177 -6.76 -4.11 -8.50
N SER A 178 -7.51 -3.36 -9.31
CA SER A 178 -8.95 -3.54 -9.49
C SER A 178 -9.36 -3.19 -10.92
N PRO A 179 -10.26 -3.96 -11.55
CA PRO A 179 -10.90 -3.56 -12.80
C PRO A 179 -11.70 -2.25 -12.70
N GLN A 180 -11.95 -1.74 -11.49
CA GLN A 180 -12.63 -0.44 -11.25
C GLN A 180 -11.65 0.70 -10.98
N GLY A 181 -10.34 0.42 -10.94
CA GLY A 181 -9.29 1.40 -10.68
C GLY A 181 -9.09 1.73 -9.20
N PRO A 182 -8.41 2.85 -8.91
CA PRO A 182 -7.88 3.81 -9.88
C PRO A 182 -6.67 3.26 -10.65
N TRP A 183 -6.37 3.88 -11.79
CA TRP A 183 -5.09 3.73 -12.48
C TRP A 183 -4.00 4.48 -11.74
N TRP A 184 -2.85 3.83 -11.55
CA TRP A 184 -1.60 4.45 -11.10
C TRP A 184 -0.78 4.79 -12.33
N LEU A 185 -0.54 6.08 -12.56
CA LEU A 185 0.21 6.55 -13.71
C LEU A 185 1.70 6.55 -13.40
N LEU A 186 2.45 5.68 -14.07
CA LEU A 186 3.90 5.57 -13.94
C LEU A 186 4.56 6.24 -15.15
N GLY A 187 5.07 7.45 -14.92
CA GLY A 187 5.64 8.35 -15.92
C GLY A 187 7.07 8.78 -15.58
N TRP A 188 7.52 9.86 -16.22
CA TRP A 188 8.88 10.36 -16.09
C TRP A 188 8.96 11.48 -15.05
N CYS A 189 10.10 11.55 -14.34
CA CYS A 189 10.42 12.66 -13.44
C CYS A 189 11.19 13.80 -14.13
N GLU A 190 12.29 13.43 -14.77
CA GLU A 190 13.42 14.33 -15.05
C GLU A 190 13.34 14.99 -16.43
N ARG A 191 12.50 14.43 -17.31
CA ARG A 191 12.23 14.89 -18.67
C ARG A 191 10.95 14.22 -19.16
N VAL A 192 10.02 14.97 -19.75
CA VAL A 192 8.94 14.39 -20.55
C VAL A 192 9.40 14.49 -22.00
N PRO A 193 9.64 13.37 -22.71
CA PRO A 193 9.88 13.44 -24.14
C PRO A 193 8.66 14.07 -24.82
N GLU A 194 8.89 15.01 -25.73
CA GLU A 194 7.83 15.53 -26.57
C GLU A 194 7.26 14.41 -27.46
N ALA A 195 6.01 14.55 -27.88
CA ALA A 195 5.31 13.52 -28.64
C ALA A 195 6.02 13.14 -29.96
N ASP A 196 6.83 14.05 -30.50
CA ASP A 196 7.59 13.94 -31.73
C ASP A 196 9.11 13.70 -31.50
N GLU A 197 9.55 13.54 -30.24
CA GLU A 197 10.97 13.35 -29.94
C GLU A 197 11.49 12.02 -30.51
N VAL A 198 12.43 12.11 -31.46
CA VAL A 198 13.06 10.94 -32.10
C VAL A 198 14.06 10.28 -31.12
N LEU A 199 13.72 9.09 -30.66
CA LEU A 199 14.55 8.25 -29.79
C LEU A 199 15.69 7.56 -30.57
N PRO A 200 16.88 7.37 -29.94
CA PRO A 200 17.04 7.24 -28.48
C PRO A 200 17.73 8.43 -27.80
N ALA A 201 16.97 9.24 -27.07
CA ALA A 201 17.49 9.92 -25.89
C ALA A 201 17.60 8.89 -24.74
N PRO A 202 18.61 8.96 -23.86
CA PRO A 202 18.70 8.02 -22.75
C PRO A 202 17.47 8.21 -21.84
N LEU A 203 16.52 7.29 -21.90
CA LEU A 203 15.37 7.30 -21.01
C LEU A 203 15.86 7.00 -19.59
N PRO A 204 15.28 7.60 -18.54
CA PRO A 204 15.59 7.20 -17.18
C PRO A 204 15.29 5.71 -17.02
N PRO A 205 16.14 4.99 -16.28
CA PRO A 205 15.92 3.56 -16.00
C PRO A 205 14.72 3.33 -15.06
N TYR A 206 14.01 4.39 -14.67
CA TYR A 206 12.83 4.33 -13.81
C TYR A 206 11.63 5.06 -14.42
N ARG A 207 10.44 4.63 -14.04
CA ARG A 207 9.20 5.43 -14.10
C ARG A 207 8.71 5.62 -12.68
N VAL A 208 8.21 6.80 -12.36
CA VAL A 208 7.68 7.11 -11.02
C VAL A 208 6.19 7.30 -11.07
N LEU A 209 5.54 7.20 -9.91
CA LEU A 209 4.15 7.63 -9.79
C LEU A 209 4.05 9.15 -10.03
N THR A 210 3.27 9.51 -11.06
CA THR A 210 2.95 10.90 -11.44
C THR A 210 1.49 11.25 -11.19
N GLY A 211 0.60 10.26 -11.03
CA GLY A 211 -0.79 10.53 -10.71
C GLY A 211 -1.65 9.28 -10.52
N LEU A 212 -2.89 9.50 -10.09
CA LEU A 212 -3.97 8.52 -10.06
C LEU A 212 -5.12 9.02 -10.92
N VAL A 213 -5.80 8.11 -11.62
CA VAL A 213 -7.04 8.42 -12.37
C VAL A 213 -8.10 7.40 -11.99
N ASP A 214 -9.25 7.86 -11.51
CA ASP A 214 -10.37 6.96 -11.25
C ASP A 214 -11.27 6.80 -12.48
N ARG A 215 -12.20 5.86 -12.39
CA ARG A 215 -13.17 5.59 -13.47
C ARG A 215 -14.13 6.74 -13.75
N PHE A 216 -14.19 7.74 -12.89
CA PHE A 216 -15.04 8.93 -13.05
C PHE A 216 -14.27 10.09 -13.69
N GLY A 217 -13.04 9.86 -14.17
CA GLY A 217 -12.20 10.87 -14.81
C GLY A 217 -11.54 11.84 -13.84
N ARG A 218 -11.68 11.64 -12.51
CA ARG A 218 -11.03 12.49 -11.51
C ARG A 218 -9.55 12.11 -11.42
N THR A 219 -8.71 13.10 -11.16
CA THR A 219 -7.25 12.92 -11.17
C THR A 219 -6.60 13.42 -9.88
N GLN A 220 -5.70 12.62 -9.32
CA GLN A 220 -4.70 13.11 -8.37
C GLN A 220 -3.35 13.20 -9.08
N THR A 221 -2.63 14.31 -8.92
CA THR A 221 -1.36 14.57 -9.61
C THR A 221 -0.25 14.79 -8.61
N PHE A 222 0.87 14.09 -8.78
CA PHE A 222 2.09 14.29 -7.99
C PHE A 222 3.04 15.19 -8.78
N HIS A 223 3.22 16.42 -8.31
CA HIS A 223 4.09 17.42 -8.93
C HIS A 223 5.53 17.19 -8.49
N ARG A 224 6.43 17.14 -9.46
CA ARG A 224 7.85 16.89 -9.23
C ARG A 224 8.68 18.01 -9.81
N GLU A 225 9.77 18.33 -9.14
CA GLU A 225 10.68 19.38 -9.57
C GLU A 225 11.38 18.96 -10.86
N ALA A 226 11.38 19.81 -11.87
CA ALA A 226 11.97 19.49 -13.16
C ALA A 226 13.51 19.63 -13.13
N ALA A 227 14.03 20.65 -12.43
CA ALA A 227 15.44 20.99 -12.46
C ALA A 227 15.95 21.55 -11.12
N GLY A 228 17.27 21.66 -10.99
CA GLY A 228 17.91 22.18 -9.78
C GLY A 228 18.15 21.12 -8.70
N GLU A 229 18.40 21.57 -7.47
CA GLU A 229 18.87 20.71 -6.35
C GLU A 229 17.84 19.63 -5.94
N PHE A 230 16.55 19.85 -6.24
CA PHE A 230 15.46 18.92 -5.94
C PHE A 230 14.94 18.15 -7.17
N SER A 231 15.62 18.20 -8.32
CA SER A 231 15.16 17.57 -9.57
C SER A 231 14.71 16.11 -9.36
N GLY A 232 13.50 15.80 -9.83
CA GLY A 232 12.82 14.51 -9.72
C GLY A 232 12.11 14.24 -8.38
N GLU A 233 12.36 15.04 -7.35
CA GLU A 233 11.68 14.93 -6.06
C GLU A 233 10.27 15.52 -6.11
N ILE A 234 9.40 15.01 -5.25
CA ILE A 234 8.02 15.48 -5.12
C ILE A 234 7.95 16.78 -4.32
N THR A 235 7.44 17.84 -4.94
CA THR A 235 7.32 19.18 -4.33
C THR A 235 5.87 19.61 -4.15
N GLY A 236 4.90 18.90 -4.76
CA GLY A 236 3.50 19.16 -4.52
C GLY A 236 2.57 18.02 -4.92
N VAL A 237 1.31 18.12 -4.50
CA VAL A 237 0.22 17.23 -4.92
C VAL A 237 -1.03 18.04 -5.19
N THR A 238 -1.75 17.72 -6.27
CA THR A 238 -3.14 18.13 -6.46
C THR A 238 -4.01 16.89 -6.27
N ASP A 239 -4.96 16.91 -5.33
CA ASP A 239 -5.86 15.76 -5.14
C ASP A 239 -7.06 15.78 -6.09
N GLY A 240 -7.87 14.71 -6.09
CA GLY A 240 -9.04 14.61 -6.97
C GLY A 240 -10.15 15.62 -6.67
N ALA A 241 -10.07 16.34 -5.55
CA ALA A 241 -10.93 17.47 -5.25
C ALA A 241 -10.29 18.80 -5.66
N GLY A 242 -9.09 18.83 -6.23
CA GLY A 242 -8.42 20.06 -6.67
C GLY A 242 -7.77 20.85 -5.54
N ARG A 243 -7.57 20.27 -4.35
CA ARG A 243 -6.74 20.91 -3.30
C ARG A 243 -5.28 20.82 -3.67
N HIS A 244 -4.51 21.89 -3.45
CA HIS A 244 -3.07 21.89 -3.72
C HIS A 244 -2.28 21.81 -2.41
N PHE A 245 -1.35 20.86 -2.39
CA PHE A 245 -0.43 20.62 -1.29
C PHE A 245 0.99 20.94 -1.74
N ARG A 246 1.73 21.69 -0.91
CA ARG A 246 3.16 21.93 -1.11
C ARG A 246 3.98 21.08 -0.13
N LEU A 247 4.92 20.31 -0.66
CA LEU A 247 5.89 19.52 0.09
C LEU A 247 7.21 20.31 0.16
N VAL A 248 7.62 20.70 1.36
CA VAL A 248 8.85 21.45 1.58
C VAL A 248 9.99 20.47 1.76
N LEU A 249 10.98 20.53 0.88
CA LEU A 249 12.16 19.67 0.91
C LEU A 249 13.37 20.43 1.47
N THR A 250 14.29 19.69 2.09
CA THR A 250 15.62 20.19 2.50
C THR A 250 16.71 19.25 2.04
N THR A 251 17.87 19.79 1.70
CA THR A 251 19.06 19.00 1.42
C THR A 251 19.89 18.76 2.68
N GLN A 252 20.82 17.82 2.62
CA GLN A 252 21.71 17.56 3.75
C GLN A 252 22.56 18.80 4.09
N ALA A 253 23.09 19.49 3.09
CA ALA A 253 23.90 20.68 3.28
C ALA A 253 23.11 21.80 3.97
N GLN A 254 21.86 22.03 3.56
CA GLN A 254 20.96 22.99 4.21
C GLN A 254 20.75 22.66 5.69
N ARG A 255 20.45 21.39 6.02
CA ARG A 255 20.28 20.97 7.42
C ARG A 255 21.57 21.08 8.24
N ALA A 256 22.73 20.82 7.64
CA ALA A 256 24.01 20.97 8.30
C ALA A 256 24.32 22.44 8.64
N GLU A 257 24.01 23.34 7.72
CA GLU A 257 24.17 24.79 7.91
C GLU A 257 23.22 25.35 8.98
N GLU A 258 21.93 24.99 8.93
CA GLU A 258 20.96 25.36 9.96
C GLU A 258 21.41 24.91 11.36
N ALA A 259 21.92 23.68 11.47
CA ALA A 259 22.44 23.16 12.74
C ALA A 259 23.70 23.90 13.22
N ARG A 260 24.60 24.33 12.32
CA ARG A 260 25.75 25.18 12.69
C ARG A 260 25.32 26.55 13.21
N GLN A 261 24.38 27.20 12.53
CA GLN A 261 23.86 28.50 12.95
C GLN A 261 23.19 28.44 14.32
N GLN A 262 22.42 27.38 14.58
CA GLN A 262 21.81 27.13 15.89
C GLN A 262 22.87 26.91 16.98
N ALA A 263 23.91 26.11 16.73
CA ALA A 263 24.99 25.86 17.68
C ALA A 263 25.74 27.16 18.05
N ILE A 264 26.03 28.00 17.06
CA ILE A 264 26.67 29.31 17.25
C ILE A 264 25.77 30.23 18.10
N SER A 265 24.47 30.31 17.79
CA SER A 265 23.53 31.12 18.56
C SER A 265 23.29 30.62 19.99
N GLY A 266 23.44 29.31 20.21
CA GLY A 266 23.19 28.64 21.49
C GLY A 266 24.43 28.41 22.35
N GLY A 267 25.63 28.81 21.91
CA GLY A 267 26.89 28.62 22.65
C GLY A 267 27.24 27.15 22.94
N THR A 268 26.87 26.23 22.04
CA THR A 268 27.02 24.77 22.22
C THR A 268 28.09 24.17 21.30
N GLU A 269 28.42 22.88 21.53
CA GLU A 269 29.35 22.04 20.76
C GLU A 269 29.14 22.13 19.23
N PRO A 270 30.16 21.83 18.39
CA PRO A 270 30.05 21.89 16.93
C PRO A 270 28.91 21.01 16.40
N SER A 271 28.23 21.47 15.35
CA SER A 271 27.13 20.75 14.71
C SER A 271 27.50 19.29 14.38
N ALA A 272 26.68 18.36 14.87
CA ALA A 272 26.82 16.93 14.55
C ALA A 272 26.34 16.57 13.14
N PHE A 273 25.72 17.50 12.39
CA PHE A 273 25.23 17.26 11.04
C PHE A 273 26.35 17.35 10.01
N PRO A 274 26.67 16.25 9.29
CA PRO A 274 27.65 16.29 8.20
C PRO A 274 27.06 16.99 6.97
N ASP A 275 27.92 17.64 6.16
CA ASP A 275 27.48 18.30 4.91
C ASP A 275 26.99 17.31 3.84
N THR A 276 27.50 16.08 3.87
CA THR A 276 27.14 15.02 2.92
C THR A 276 26.80 13.73 3.64
N LEU A 277 25.99 12.90 2.97
CA LEU A 277 25.66 11.55 3.42
C LEU A 277 26.35 10.54 2.50
N PRO A 278 26.66 9.33 3.01
CA PRO A 278 27.03 8.22 2.14
C PRO A 278 25.98 8.04 1.04
N GLY A 279 26.42 7.94 -0.21
CA GLY A 279 25.53 7.87 -1.37
C GLY A 279 24.70 6.57 -1.46
N TYR A 280 24.99 5.57 -0.61
CA TYR A 280 24.27 4.31 -0.57
C TYR A 280 24.02 3.84 0.87
N THR A 281 22.91 3.14 1.06
CA THR A 281 22.52 2.49 2.32
C THR A 281 22.09 1.06 2.04
N GLU A 282 21.84 0.26 3.08
CA GLU A 282 21.22 -1.06 2.92
C GLU A 282 19.80 -1.00 2.32
N TYR A 283 19.22 0.20 2.20
CA TYR A 283 17.90 0.49 1.65
C TYR A 283 17.95 1.16 0.26
N GLY A 284 19.12 1.22 -0.37
CA GLY A 284 19.32 1.79 -1.71
C GLY A 284 20.11 3.10 -1.70
N ARG A 285 20.23 3.70 -2.90
CA ARG A 285 20.90 5.00 -3.10
C ARG A 285 20.15 6.09 -2.34
N ASP A 286 20.88 6.93 -1.60
CA ASP A 286 20.32 8.03 -0.82
C ASP A 286 20.91 9.35 -1.32
N ASN A 287 20.04 10.27 -1.74
CA ASN A 287 20.42 11.60 -2.21
C ASN A 287 20.48 12.65 -1.09
N GLY A 288 20.09 12.27 0.14
CA GLY A 288 20.08 13.19 1.29
C GLY A 288 18.99 14.25 1.27
N ILE A 289 18.03 14.19 0.33
CA ILE A 289 16.88 15.11 0.31
C ILE A 289 15.82 14.57 1.26
N ARG A 290 15.22 15.45 2.08
CA ARG A 290 14.20 15.08 3.06
C ARG A 290 13.00 15.99 3.05
N LEU A 291 11.82 15.42 3.31
CA LEU A 291 10.59 16.16 3.52
C LEU A 291 10.60 16.83 4.89
N SER A 292 10.47 18.16 4.95
CA SER A 292 10.48 18.92 6.20
C SER A 292 9.08 19.29 6.67
N ALA A 293 8.17 19.62 5.74
CA ALA A 293 6.80 20.02 6.06
C ALA A 293 5.85 19.84 4.88
N VAL A 294 4.55 19.77 5.15
CA VAL A 294 3.51 19.80 4.11
C VAL A 294 2.48 20.87 4.42
N TRP A 295 2.13 21.66 3.42
CA TRP A 295 1.18 22.76 3.51
C TRP A 295 -0.02 22.51 2.60
N LEU A 296 -1.22 22.90 3.04
CA LEU A 296 -2.36 23.11 2.15
C LEU A 296 -2.29 24.55 1.65
N THR A 297 -2.06 24.75 0.35
CA THR A 297 -1.84 26.06 -0.26
C THR A 297 -3.01 26.54 -1.11
N HIS A 298 -3.95 25.64 -1.43
CA HIS A 298 -5.18 25.98 -2.13
C HIS A 298 -6.28 24.99 -1.75
N ASP A 299 -7.46 25.53 -1.41
CA ASP A 299 -8.68 24.77 -1.16
C ASP A 299 -9.81 25.41 -1.96
N PRO A 300 -10.39 24.73 -2.97
CA PRO A 300 -11.41 25.37 -3.81
C PRO A 300 -12.78 25.54 -3.14
N GLU A 301 -13.06 24.86 -2.01
CA GLU A 301 -14.30 25.10 -1.23
C GLU A 301 -14.11 26.22 -0.21
N TYR A 302 -12.91 26.30 0.37
CA TYR A 302 -12.58 27.22 1.45
C TYR A 302 -11.31 28.05 1.15
N PRO A 303 -11.29 28.85 0.06
CA PRO A 303 -10.09 29.55 -0.39
C PRO A 303 -9.54 30.56 0.64
N GLU A 304 -10.43 31.14 1.45
CA GLU A 304 -10.08 32.14 2.47
C GLU A 304 -9.74 31.53 3.85
N ASN A 305 -9.84 30.20 4.00
CA ASN A 305 -9.65 29.51 5.30
C ASN A 305 -8.50 28.49 5.24
N LEU A 306 -7.38 28.90 4.64
CA LEU A 306 -6.18 28.08 4.60
C LEU A 306 -5.47 28.07 5.98
N PRO A 307 -4.89 26.93 6.39
CA PRO A 307 -4.19 26.85 7.66
C PRO A 307 -2.93 27.72 7.66
N ALA A 308 -2.75 28.52 8.72
CA ALA A 308 -1.55 29.35 8.91
C ALA A 308 -0.28 28.55 9.26
N ALA A 309 -0.43 27.28 9.61
CA ALA A 309 0.65 26.37 9.99
C ALA A 309 0.66 25.15 9.04
N PRO A 310 1.83 24.48 8.85
CA PRO A 310 1.89 23.27 8.05
C PRO A 310 1.02 22.17 8.67
N LEU A 311 0.45 21.31 7.82
CA LEU A 311 -0.37 20.18 8.25
C LEU A 311 0.44 19.14 9.04
N VAL A 312 1.71 18.98 8.70
CA VAL A 312 2.66 18.09 9.37
C VAL A 312 4.08 18.63 9.19
N ARG A 313 4.98 18.34 10.14
CA ARG A 313 6.43 18.55 10.01
C ARG A 313 7.22 17.32 10.41
N TYR A 314 8.45 17.23 9.91
CA TYR A 314 9.36 16.13 10.19
C TYR A 314 10.71 16.63 10.71
N GLY A 315 11.27 15.89 11.67
CA GLY A 315 12.61 16.08 12.19
C GLY A 315 13.54 14.95 11.74
N TRP A 316 14.83 15.25 11.58
CA TRP A 316 15.80 14.33 10.99
C TRP A 316 17.00 14.13 11.92
N THR A 317 17.58 12.93 11.94
CA THR A 317 18.88 12.71 12.56
C THR A 317 19.99 13.32 11.69
N PRO A 318 21.20 13.56 12.23
CA PRO A 318 22.37 13.94 11.42
C PRO A 318 22.63 13.02 10.23
N ARG A 319 22.30 11.73 10.37
CA ARG A 319 22.43 10.72 9.32
C ARG A 319 21.22 10.69 8.37
N GLY A 320 20.34 11.68 8.40
CA GLY A 320 19.18 11.79 7.53
C GLY A 320 18.14 10.67 7.75
N GLU A 321 18.01 10.15 8.96
CA GLU A 321 16.95 9.21 9.33
C GLU A 321 15.78 9.97 9.95
N LEU A 322 14.54 9.51 9.76
CA LEU A 322 13.36 10.20 10.27
C LEU A 322 13.32 10.11 11.79
N ALA A 323 13.61 11.20 12.50
CA ALA A 323 13.72 11.24 13.95
C ALA A 323 12.39 11.53 14.63
N ALA A 324 11.57 12.42 14.07
CA ALA A 324 10.34 12.87 14.69
C ALA A 324 9.26 13.27 13.66
N VAL A 325 8.00 13.12 14.04
CA VAL A 325 6.84 13.68 13.32
C VAL A 325 6.11 14.63 14.26
N TYR A 326 5.73 15.79 13.75
CA TYR A 326 4.99 16.83 14.48
C TYR A 326 3.65 17.08 13.78
N ASP A 327 2.59 17.18 14.57
CA ASP A 327 1.27 17.54 14.05
C ASP A 327 1.17 19.03 13.70
N ARG A 328 -0.01 19.47 13.24
CA ARG A 328 -0.31 20.86 12.87
C ARG A 328 -0.15 21.86 14.02
N SER A 329 -0.25 21.40 15.27
CA SER A 329 0.00 22.24 16.46
C SER A 329 1.48 22.37 16.81
N ASN A 330 2.36 21.76 16.00
CA ASN A 330 3.79 21.62 16.23
C ASN A 330 4.11 20.75 17.46
N THR A 331 3.16 19.92 17.90
CA THR A 331 3.39 18.94 18.96
C THR A 331 4.05 17.71 18.36
N GLN A 332 5.16 17.26 18.94
CA GLN A 332 5.76 15.99 18.53
C GLN A 332 4.77 14.88 18.83
N VAL A 333 4.44 14.04 17.85
CA VAL A 333 3.52 12.90 18.00
C VAL A 333 4.22 11.55 17.88
N ARG A 334 5.40 11.54 17.23
CA ARG A 334 6.23 10.34 17.05
C ARG A 334 7.71 10.64 17.26
N SER A 335 8.45 9.65 17.75
CA SER A 335 9.93 9.62 17.70
C SER A 335 10.46 8.26 17.28
N PHE A 336 11.67 8.26 16.71
CA PHE A 336 12.36 7.06 16.25
C PHE A 336 13.85 7.12 16.58
N THR A 337 14.39 5.98 16.97
CA THR A 337 15.82 5.79 17.24
C THR A 337 16.34 4.69 16.32
N TYR A 338 17.57 4.87 15.82
CA TYR A 338 18.18 3.98 14.84
C TYR A 338 19.51 3.43 15.34
N ASP A 339 19.92 2.31 14.75
CA ASP A 339 21.18 1.64 15.01
C ASP A 339 22.37 2.51 14.57
N ASP A 340 23.40 2.63 15.41
CA ASP A 340 24.57 3.48 15.15
C ASP A 340 25.44 2.95 14.00
N LYS A 341 25.42 1.64 13.74
CA LYS A 341 26.19 0.99 12.69
C LYS A 341 25.38 0.84 11.40
N TYR A 342 24.12 0.44 11.50
CA TYR A 342 23.27 0.12 10.35
C TYR A 342 22.25 1.22 10.07
N ARG A 343 22.66 2.20 9.28
CA ARG A 343 21.84 3.35 8.89
C ARG A 343 20.47 2.93 8.33
N GLY A 344 19.40 3.47 8.90
CA GLY A 344 18.00 3.18 8.57
C GLY A 344 17.39 2.02 9.35
N ARG A 345 18.17 1.26 10.13
CA ARG A 345 17.66 0.18 11.00
C ARG A 345 17.13 0.78 12.29
N MET A 346 15.81 0.80 12.46
CA MET A 346 15.14 1.35 13.63
C MET A 346 15.31 0.42 14.81
N VAL A 347 15.86 0.91 15.91
CA VAL A 347 16.01 0.14 17.17
C VAL A 347 14.97 0.55 18.20
N ALA A 348 14.32 1.70 18.03
CA ALA A 348 13.21 2.08 18.89
C ALA A 348 12.23 3.04 18.22
N HIS A 349 10.99 3.05 18.70
CA HIS A 349 10.02 4.09 18.36
C HIS A 349 9.07 4.37 19.51
N ARG A 350 8.49 5.57 19.50
CA ARG A 350 7.58 6.03 20.54
C ARG A 350 6.46 6.87 19.95
N HIS A 351 5.28 6.74 20.55
CA HIS A 351 4.22 7.74 20.44
C HIS A 351 4.27 8.67 21.65
N THR A 352 3.98 9.94 21.45
CA THR A 352 3.89 10.90 22.55
C THR A 352 2.89 10.42 23.61
N GLY A 353 3.29 10.54 24.87
CA GLY A 353 2.52 10.03 26.01
C GLY A 353 2.58 8.51 26.24
N ARG A 354 3.28 7.73 25.39
CA ARG A 354 3.47 6.28 25.57
C ARG A 354 4.93 5.93 25.89
N PRO A 355 5.21 4.80 26.56
CA PRO A 355 6.56 4.25 26.67
C PRO A 355 7.18 3.96 25.30
N GLU A 356 8.51 3.99 25.22
CA GLU A 356 9.25 3.59 24.03
C GLU A 356 9.24 2.06 23.87
N ILE A 357 9.14 1.60 22.62
CA ILE A 357 9.26 0.19 22.25
C ILE A 357 10.61 0.00 21.55
N CYS A 358 11.41 -0.96 22.01
CA CYS A 358 12.77 -1.21 21.52
C CYS A 358 12.92 -2.58 20.85
N TYR A 359 13.91 -2.71 19.97
CA TYR A 359 14.17 -3.91 19.19
C TYR A 359 15.65 -4.28 19.20
N ARG A 360 15.95 -5.58 19.28
CA ARG A 360 17.30 -6.12 19.02
C ARG A 360 17.29 -6.99 17.77
N TYR A 361 18.44 -7.03 17.10
CA TYR A 361 18.61 -7.73 15.83
C TYR A 361 19.76 -8.73 15.91
N ASP A 362 19.63 -9.83 15.19
CA ASP A 362 20.77 -10.73 14.90
C ASP A 362 21.67 -10.18 13.77
N SER A 363 22.72 -10.93 13.43
CA SER A 363 23.66 -10.59 12.36
C SER A 363 23.01 -10.56 10.97
N ASP A 364 21.93 -11.33 10.77
CA ASP A 364 21.17 -11.36 9.52
C ASP A 364 20.18 -10.17 9.41
N GLY A 365 20.05 -9.37 10.48
CA GLY A 365 19.15 -8.23 10.56
C GLY A 365 17.70 -8.63 10.86
N ARG A 366 17.48 -9.81 11.45
CA ARG A 366 16.17 -10.24 11.97
C ARG A 366 15.99 -9.81 13.41
N VAL A 367 14.80 -9.34 13.77
CA VAL A 367 14.44 -8.95 15.14
C VAL A 367 14.42 -10.18 16.04
N THR A 368 15.30 -10.23 17.05
CA THR A 368 15.35 -11.32 18.04
C THR A 368 14.60 -10.97 19.31
N GLU A 369 14.48 -9.68 19.63
CA GLU A 369 13.78 -9.19 20.82
C GLU A 369 12.96 -7.94 20.50
N GLN A 370 11.78 -7.86 21.08
CA GLN A 370 10.94 -6.68 21.17
C GLN A 370 10.63 -6.41 22.64
N LEU A 371 11.07 -5.27 23.14
CA LEU A 371 10.70 -4.76 24.46
C LEU A 371 9.52 -3.80 24.30
N ASN A 372 8.36 -4.13 24.87
CA ASN A 372 7.16 -3.30 24.83
C ASN A 372 6.64 -3.04 26.26
N PRO A 373 7.03 -1.93 26.90
CA PRO A 373 6.65 -1.65 28.29
C PRO A 373 5.15 -1.41 28.49
N ALA A 374 4.41 -1.08 27.42
CA ALA A 374 2.96 -0.86 27.46
C ALA A 374 2.16 -2.15 27.16
N GLY A 375 2.84 -3.30 27.05
CA GLY A 375 2.21 -4.58 26.73
C GLY A 375 3.15 -5.76 26.94
N LEU A 376 2.99 -6.81 26.12
CA LEU A 376 3.88 -7.97 26.16
C LEU A 376 5.15 -7.68 25.37
N SER A 377 6.28 -8.05 25.96
CA SER A 377 7.56 -8.15 25.24
C SER A 377 7.67 -9.52 24.59
N TYR A 378 8.45 -9.64 23.51
CA TYR A 378 8.56 -10.87 22.74
C TYR A 378 10.01 -11.18 22.40
N THR A 379 10.34 -12.46 22.39
CA THR A 379 11.59 -13.00 21.86
C THR A 379 11.27 -13.92 20.69
N TYR A 380 12.17 -13.94 19.70
CA TYR A 380 12.00 -14.69 18.46
C TYR A 380 13.20 -15.59 18.22
N GLN A 381 12.94 -16.87 17.98
CA GLN A 381 13.93 -17.84 17.56
C GLN A 381 13.58 -18.32 16.15
N TYR A 382 14.53 -18.14 15.23
CA TYR A 382 14.35 -18.46 13.81
C TYR A 382 15.09 -19.75 13.47
N GLU A 383 14.33 -20.72 12.99
CA GLU A 383 14.85 -21.95 12.39
C GLU A 383 14.41 -22.00 10.92
N LYS A 384 14.89 -23.01 10.18
CA LYS A 384 14.67 -23.10 8.73
C LYS A 384 13.17 -23.08 8.37
N ASP A 385 12.41 -23.99 8.97
CA ASP A 385 10.98 -24.21 8.75
C ASP A 385 10.13 -23.86 9.98
N ARG A 386 10.75 -23.36 11.05
CA ARG A 386 10.06 -23.08 12.32
C ARG A 386 10.44 -21.72 12.89
N ILE A 387 9.49 -21.03 13.49
CA ILE A 387 9.74 -19.79 14.27
C ILE A 387 9.08 -19.95 15.63
N THR A 388 9.85 -19.80 16.70
CA THR A 388 9.32 -19.79 18.07
C THR A 388 9.21 -18.34 18.54
N ILE A 389 8.02 -17.96 19.01
CA ILE A 389 7.72 -16.66 19.60
C ILE A 389 7.42 -16.88 21.07
N THR A 390 8.17 -16.25 21.97
CA THR A 390 7.93 -16.35 23.41
C THR A 390 7.65 -14.97 23.97
N ASP A 391 6.50 -14.79 24.61
CA ASP A 391 6.16 -13.52 25.25
C ASP A 391 6.75 -13.38 26.66
N SER A 392 6.63 -12.19 27.27
CA SER A 392 7.14 -11.90 28.61
C SER A 392 6.43 -12.65 29.75
N LEU A 393 5.36 -13.40 29.47
CA LEU A 393 4.71 -14.31 30.40
C LEU A 393 5.17 -15.77 30.20
N ASN A 394 6.22 -15.98 29.39
CA ASN A 394 6.74 -17.28 28.97
C ASN A 394 5.73 -18.14 28.20
N ARG A 395 4.70 -17.51 27.62
CA ARG A 395 3.78 -18.21 26.72
C ARG A 395 4.46 -18.36 25.36
N ARG A 396 4.45 -19.59 24.84
CA ARG A 396 5.19 -19.97 23.64
C ARG A 396 4.24 -20.26 22.49
N GLU A 397 4.42 -19.54 21.39
CA GLU A 397 3.78 -19.84 20.10
C GLU A 397 4.82 -20.37 19.12
N VAL A 398 4.46 -21.39 18.34
CA VAL A 398 5.35 -21.96 17.32
C VAL A 398 4.68 -21.91 15.96
N LEU A 399 5.32 -21.22 15.02
CA LEU A 399 4.92 -21.13 13.63
C LEU A 399 5.72 -22.13 12.82
N HIS A 400 5.03 -23.09 12.22
CA HIS A 400 5.60 -24.01 11.24
C HIS A 400 5.33 -23.45 9.86
N THR A 401 6.38 -23.42 9.07
CA THR A 401 6.42 -22.68 7.83
C THR A 401 6.89 -23.52 6.67
N GLN A 402 6.37 -23.17 5.50
CA GLN A 402 6.78 -23.77 4.23
C GLN A 402 7.13 -22.67 3.24
N GLY A 403 8.03 -22.99 2.33
CA GLY A 403 8.64 -22.00 1.46
C GLY A 403 9.78 -21.23 2.14
N GLU A 404 10.39 -20.32 1.40
CA GLU A 404 11.59 -19.59 1.80
C GLU A 404 11.41 -18.08 1.58
N GLY A 405 12.13 -17.26 2.34
CA GLY A 405 12.13 -15.79 2.22
C GLY A 405 10.74 -15.16 2.13
N GLY A 406 10.51 -14.34 1.11
CA GLY A 406 9.24 -13.65 0.86
C GLY A 406 8.07 -14.53 0.37
N LEU A 407 8.25 -15.85 0.33
CA LEU A 407 7.21 -16.85 0.05
C LEU A 407 6.91 -17.76 1.24
N LYS A 408 7.58 -17.55 2.38
CA LYS A 408 7.31 -18.32 3.59
C LYS A 408 5.83 -18.16 3.99
N ARG A 409 5.14 -19.27 4.24
CA ARG A 409 3.74 -19.34 4.68
C ARG A 409 3.65 -20.11 5.98
N VAL A 410 2.77 -19.69 6.89
CA VAL A 410 2.45 -20.48 8.09
C VAL A 410 1.45 -21.55 7.73
N VAL A 411 1.87 -22.81 7.80
CA VAL A 411 1.02 -23.97 7.49
C VAL A 411 0.48 -24.65 8.75
N LYS A 412 1.13 -24.42 9.89
CA LYS A 412 0.67 -24.87 11.20
C LYS A 412 1.10 -23.87 12.26
N LYS A 413 0.20 -23.54 13.17
CA LYS A 413 0.46 -22.68 14.33
C LYS A 413 0.11 -23.45 15.60
N GLU A 414 1.10 -23.61 16.46
CA GLU A 414 0.92 -24.13 17.82
C GLU A 414 0.79 -22.94 18.75
N HIS A 415 -0.34 -22.86 19.43
CA HIS A 415 -0.66 -21.79 20.36
C HIS A 415 -0.07 -22.09 21.75
N ALA A 416 0.01 -21.06 22.59
CA ALA A 416 0.56 -21.20 23.94
C ALA A 416 -0.24 -22.12 24.87
N ASP A 417 -1.53 -22.33 24.60
CA ASP A 417 -2.40 -23.27 25.31
C ASP A 417 -2.26 -24.71 24.80
N GLY A 418 -1.36 -24.97 23.86
CA GLY A 418 -1.15 -26.27 23.22
C GLY A 418 -2.12 -26.57 22.08
N SER A 419 -3.10 -25.72 21.81
CA SER A 419 -3.99 -25.87 20.67
C SER A 419 -3.25 -25.66 19.35
N VAL A 420 -3.77 -26.23 18.26
CA VAL A 420 -3.11 -26.21 16.96
C VAL A 420 -4.10 -25.78 15.89
N THR A 421 -3.69 -24.84 15.05
CA THR A 421 -4.39 -24.50 13.81
C THR A 421 -3.52 -24.84 12.61
N GLN A 422 -4.16 -25.20 11.50
CA GLN A 422 -3.47 -25.52 10.24
C GLN A 422 -4.06 -24.73 9.08
N SER A 423 -3.20 -24.36 8.13
CA SER A 423 -3.58 -23.61 6.94
C SER A 423 -3.00 -24.29 5.71
N GLN A 424 -3.83 -24.47 4.71
CA GLN A 424 -3.43 -25.01 3.41
C GLN A 424 -3.56 -23.93 2.36
N PHE A 425 -2.54 -23.83 1.50
CA PHE A 425 -2.52 -22.86 0.41
C PHE A 425 -2.56 -23.60 -0.92
N ASP A 426 -3.19 -22.98 -1.93
CA ASP A 426 -3.05 -23.44 -3.31
C ASP A 426 -1.64 -23.13 -3.83
N ALA A 427 -1.35 -23.56 -5.07
CA ALA A 427 -0.09 -23.25 -5.72
C ALA A 427 0.16 -21.74 -5.60
N VAL A 428 -0.66 -20.86 -6.18
CA VAL A 428 -0.39 -19.41 -6.23
C VAL A 428 -0.39 -18.67 -4.85
N GLY A 429 -0.47 -19.41 -3.74
CA GLY A 429 -0.25 -18.93 -2.38
C GLY A 429 -1.50 -18.39 -1.70
N ARG A 430 -2.69 -18.68 -2.24
CA ARG A 430 -4.00 -18.30 -1.70
C ARG A 430 -4.48 -19.35 -0.71
N LEU A 431 -5.19 -18.93 0.33
CA LEU A 431 -5.75 -19.84 1.34
C LEU A 431 -6.80 -20.75 0.69
N ARG A 432 -6.65 -22.06 0.85
CA ARG A 432 -7.56 -23.10 0.33
C ARG A 432 -8.34 -23.79 1.44
N ALA A 433 -7.73 -24.00 2.60
CA ALA A 433 -8.40 -24.58 3.74
C ALA A 433 -7.77 -24.10 5.04
N GLN A 434 -8.58 -24.04 6.10
CA GLN A 434 -8.13 -23.75 7.44
C GLN A 434 -8.76 -24.74 8.42
N THR A 435 -7.93 -25.40 9.22
CA THR A 435 -8.35 -26.30 10.28
C THR A 435 -8.17 -25.59 11.63
N ASP A 436 -9.26 -25.49 12.39
CA ASP A 436 -9.26 -24.85 13.70
C ASP A 436 -8.71 -25.77 14.81
N ALA A 437 -8.61 -25.23 16.02
CA ALA A 437 -8.13 -25.95 17.21
C ALA A 437 -8.96 -27.21 17.57
N ALA A 438 -10.21 -27.29 17.13
CA ALA A 438 -11.09 -28.43 17.35
C ALA A 438 -10.97 -29.48 16.23
N GLY A 439 -10.05 -29.31 15.28
CA GLY A 439 -9.87 -30.20 14.13
C GLY A 439 -10.93 -30.01 13.04
N ARG A 440 -11.73 -28.95 13.11
CA ARG A 440 -12.79 -28.66 12.14
C ARG A 440 -12.21 -27.86 10.99
N THR A 441 -12.53 -28.26 9.76
CA THR A 441 -11.93 -27.65 8.55
C THR A 441 -12.94 -26.82 7.78
N THR A 442 -12.58 -25.58 7.50
CA THR A 442 -13.30 -24.69 6.57
C THR A 442 -12.52 -24.65 5.26
N GLU A 443 -13.22 -24.84 4.14
CA GLU A 443 -12.63 -24.80 2.80
C GLU A 443 -13.00 -23.52 2.06
N TYR A 444 -12.03 -22.98 1.32
CA TYR A 444 -12.15 -21.77 0.52
C TYR A 444 -11.88 -22.14 -0.94
N SER A 445 -12.86 -21.89 -1.81
CA SER A 445 -12.75 -22.15 -3.25
C SER A 445 -12.57 -20.84 -4.02
N PRO A 446 -11.31 -20.40 -4.27
CA PRO A 446 -11.06 -19.26 -5.13
C PRO A 446 -11.26 -19.65 -6.61
N ASP A 447 -11.84 -18.74 -7.38
CA ASP A 447 -11.83 -18.86 -8.83
C ASP A 447 -10.38 -18.84 -9.37
N VAL A 448 -10.10 -19.74 -10.31
CA VAL A 448 -8.73 -19.99 -10.79
C VAL A 448 -8.16 -18.79 -11.53
N VAL A 449 -9.03 -17.97 -12.14
CA VAL A 449 -8.67 -16.84 -13.00
C VAL A 449 -8.58 -15.53 -12.22
N THR A 450 -9.59 -15.24 -11.40
CA THR A 450 -9.77 -13.97 -10.66
C THR A 450 -9.15 -13.99 -9.27
N GLY A 451 -9.07 -15.17 -8.64
CA GLY A 451 -8.74 -15.31 -7.22
C GLY A 451 -9.83 -14.89 -6.24
N LEU A 452 -11.01 -14.48 -6.71
CA LEU A 452 -12.15 -14.20 -5.86
C LEU A 452 -12.71 -15.49 -5.26
N ILE A 453 -13.12 -15.46 -4.01
CA ILE A 453 -13.74 -16.61 -3.35
C ILE A 453 -15.13 -16.85 -3.91
N THR A 454 -15.35 -17.99 -4.54
CA THR A 454 -16.66 -18.38 -5.11
C THR A 454 -17.47 -19.27 -4.19
N ARG A 455 -16.80 -19.96 -3.26
CA ARG A 455 -17.46 -20.82 -2.27
C ARG A 455 -16.67 -20.89 -0.97
N ILE A 456 -17.39 -20.90 0.15
CA ILE A 456 -16.85 -21.23 1.48
C ILE A 456 -17.65 -22.39 2.01
N THR A 457 -17.00 -23.51 2.34
CA THR A 457 -17.66 -24.69 2.93
C THR A 457 -17.28 -24.79 4.40
N THR A 458 -18.27 -24.76 5.28
CA THR A 458 -18.08 -24.90 6.73
C THR A 458 -17.85 -26.37 7.12
N PRO A 459 -17.32 -26.64 8.32
CA PRO A 459 -16.98 -28.01 8.75
C PRO A 459 -18.16 -28.99 8.79
N ASP A 460 -19.38 -28.49 8.91
CA ASP A 460 -20.63 -29.27 8.88
C ASP A 460 -21.15 -29.53 7.46
N GLY A 461 -20.38 -29.17 6.42
CA GLY A 461 -20.70 -29.40 5.01
C GLY A 461 -21.63 -28.35 4.38
N ARG A 462 -22.17 -27.42 5.17
CA ARG A 462 -22.93 -26.29 4.62
C ARG A 462 -21.99 -25.34 3.88
N ALA A 463 -22.52 -24.58 2.93
CA ALA A 463 -21.68 -23.72 2.10
C ALA A 463 -22.34 -22.39 1.78
N SER A 464 -21.51 -21.36 1.69
CA SER A 464 -21.86 -20.09 1.06
C SER A 464 -21.33 -20.05 -0.37
N ALA A 465 -22.10 -19.46 -1.29
CA ALA A 465 -21.71 -19.27 -2.68
C ALA A 465 -21.68 -17.78 -3.02
N PHE A 466 -20.72 -17.35 -3.84
CA PHE A 466 -20.54 -15.95 -4.24
C PHE A 466 -20.35 -15.86 -5.75
N TYR A 467 -21.05 -14.91 -6.36
CA TYR A 467 -21.02 -14.66 -7.79
C TYR A 467 -20.57 -13.23 -8.06
N TYR A 468 -19.75 -13.05 -9.08
CA TYR A 468 -19.15 -11.76 -9.42
C TYR A 468 -19.32 -11.44 -10.91
N ASN A 469 -19.46 -10.15 -11.23
CA ASN A 469 -19.41 -9.67 -12.61
C ASN A 469 -17.95 -9.55 -13.12
N HIS A 470 -17.79 -9.16 -14.38
CA HIS A 470 -16.47 -8.99 -15.01
C HIS A 470 -15.61 -7.86 -14.39
N HIS A 471 -16.23 -6.92 -13.67
CA HIS A 471 -15.57 -5.88 -12.88
C HIS A 471 -15.20 -6.32 -11.45
N SER A 472 -15.29 -7.62 -11.14
CA SER A 472 -15.03 -8.20 -9.81
C SER A 472 -15.95 -7.69 -8.70
N GLN A 473 -17.18 -7.30 -9.04
CA GLN A 473 -18.20 -6.86 -8.09
C GLN A 473 -19.15 -8.01 -7.75
N LEU A 474 -19.50 -8.15 -6.47
CA LEU A 474 -20.39 -9.20 -5.98
C LEU A 474 -21.82 -8.97 -6.49
N THR A 475 -22.33 -9.86 -7.34
CA THR A 475 -23.69 -9.78 -7.89
C THR A 475 -24.70 -10.65 -7.14
N SER A 476 -24.24 -11.74 -6.51
CA SER A 476 -25.08 -12.59 -5.66
C SER A 476 -24.24 -13.27 -4.58
N ALA A 477 -24.82 -13.40 -3.39
CA ALA A 477 -24.27 -14.20 -2.30
C ALA A 477 -25.38 -15.06 -1.69
N THR A 478 -25.16 -16.37 -1.63
CA THR A 478 -26.06 -17.32 -0.98
C THR A 478 -25.43 -17.81 0.32
N GLY A 479 -26.16 -17.70 1.42
CA GLY A 479 -25.75 -18.17 2.75
C GLY A 479 -25.88 -19.69 2.92
N PRO A 480 -25.33 -20.24 4.02
CA PRO A 480 -25.47 -21.66 4.36
C PRO A 480 -26.92 -22.11 4.62
N ASP A 481 -27.81 -21.16 4.89
CA ASP A 481 -29.26 -21.32 5.07
C ASP A 481 -30.05 -21.30 3.74
N GLY A 482 -29.38 -21.08 2.61
CA GLY A 482 -29.98 -20.98 1.29
C GLY A 482 -30.57 -19.61 0.97
N LEU A 483 -30.49 -18.66 1.90
CA LEU A 483 -30.93 -17.28 1.69
C LEU A 483 -29.97 -16.54 0.75
N GLU A 484 -30.51 -15.74 -0.17
CA GLU A 484 -29.74 -15.08 -1.22
C GLU A 484 -29.86 -13.55 -1.13
N ILE A 485 -28.73 -12.86 -1.23
CA ILE A 485 -28.68 -11.42 -1.50
C ILE A 485 -28.26 -11.21 -2.94
N ARG A 486 -28.91 -10.29 -3.67
CA ARG A 486 -28.52 -9.91 -5.03
C ARG A 486 -28.19 -8.43 -5.13
N ARG A 487 -27.29 -8.10 -6.04
CA ARG A 487 -26.83 -6.73 -6.30
C ARG A 487 -26.70 -6.46 -7.78
N GLU A 488 -27.14 -5.28 -8.19
CA GLU A 488 -27.02 -4.79 -9.55
C GLU A 488 -26.19 -3.51 -9.58
N TYR A 489 -25.40 -3.36 -10.64
CA TYR A 489 -24.49 -2.23 -10.81
C TYR A 489 -24.70 -1.58 -12.17
N ASP A 490 -24.48 -0.26 -12.26
CA ASP A 490 -24.45 0.44 -13.54
C ASP A 490 -23.11 0.25 -14.28
N GLU A 491 -23.00 0.86 -15.47
CA GLU A 491 -21.80 0.81 -16.33
C GLU A 491 -20.54 1.41 -15.66
N TRP A 492 -20.73 2.31 -14.68
CA TRP A 492 -19.67 2.93 -13.90
C TRP A 492 -19.35 2.12 -12.64
N GLY A 493 -19.96 0.94 -12.45
CA GLY A 493 -19.74 0.06 -11.31
C GLY A 493 -20.26 0.64 -9.99
N ARG A 494 -21.34 1.42 -10.02
CA ARG A 494 -22.04 1.90 -8.83
C ARG A 494 -23.27 1.03 -8.54
N LEU A 495 -23.55 0.76 -7.28
CA LEU A 495 -24.67 -0.09 -6.87
C LEU A 495 -25.98 0.63 -7.19
N ILE A 496 -26.87 0.04 -8.00
CA ILE A 496 -28.17 0.63 -8.36
C ILE A 496 -29.35 -0.10 -7.72
N GLN A 497 -29.16 -1.36 -7.34
CA GLN A 497 -30.17 -2.17 -6.66
C GLN A 497 -29.52 -3.20 -5.74
N GLU A 498 -30.10 -3.39 -4.55
CA GLU A 498 -29.82 -4.51 -3.66
C GLU A 498 -31.13 -5.21 -3.33
N THR A 499 -31.16 -6.53 -3.44
CA THR A 499 -32.29 -7.38 -3.03
C THR A 499 -31.86 -8.20 -1.82
N ALA A 500 -32.55 -7.98 -0.70
CA ALA A 500 -32.33 -8.68 0.56
C ALA A 500 -32.91 -10.11 0.53
N PRO A 501 -32.56 -10.97 1.50
CA PRO A 501 -33.04 -12.36 1.54
C PRO A 501 -34.55 -12.57 1.57
N ASP A 502 -35.28 -11.63 2.16
CA ASP A 502 -36.73 -11.61 2.24
C ASP A 502 -37.41 -11.11 0.96
N GLY A 503 -36.61 -10.68 -0.03
CA GLY A 503 -37.07 -10.12 -1.30
C GLY A 503 -37.20 -8.59 -1.28
N ASP A 504 -36.91 -7.92 -0.17
CA ASP A 504 -36.96 -6.47 -0.09
C ASP A 504 -35.92 -5.84 -1.02
N ILE A 505 -36.34 -4.84 -1.79
CA ILE A 505 -35.49 -4.17 -2.78
C ILE A 505 -35.17 -2.76 -2.31
N THR A 506 -33.88 -2.46 -2.21
CA THR A 506 -33.37 -1.09 -2.08
C THR A 506 -32.78 -0.62 -3.40
N ARG A 507 -33.20 0.55 -3.89
CA ARG A 507 -32.69 1.18 -5.12
C ARG A 507 -31.87 2.41 -4.80
N TYR A 508 -30.84 2.63 -5.60
CA TYR A 508 -29.91 3.75 -5.45
C TYR A 508 -29.91 4.57 -6.74
N ARG A 509 -29.90 5.90 -6.62
CA ARG A 509 -29.84 6.83 -7.74
C ARG A 509 -28.66 7.77 -7.57
N TYR A 510 -28.08 8.19 -8.69
CA TYR A 510 -26.91 9.05 -8.76
C TYR A 510 -27.22 10.27 -9.64
N ASP A 511 -26.67 11.43 -9.29
CA ASP A 511 -26.98 12.68 -9.99
C ASP A 511 -26.52 12.69 -11.44
N ASN A 512 -25.33 12.16 -11.71
CA ASN A 512 -24.74 12.12 -13.05
C ASN A 512 -23.65 11.03 -13.13
N PRO A 513 -23.11 10.71 -14.32
CA PRO A 513 -22.06 9.68 -14.50
C PRO A 513 -20.77 9.87 -13.68
N HIS A 514 -20.45 11.09 -13.23
CA HIS A 514 -19.22 11.41 -12.49
C HIS A 514 -19.40 11.37 -10.95
N SER A 515 -20.62 11.13 -10.46
CA SER A 515 -20.91 11.01 -9.02
C SER A 515 -20.66 9.60 -8.52
N ASP A 516 -19.85 9.42 -7.47
CA ASP A 516 -19.63 8.13 -6.81
C ASP A 516 -20.58 7.85 -5.64
N LEU A 517 -21.24 8.89 -5.12
CA LEU A 517 -22.18 8.83 -4.00
C LEU A 517 -23.64 8.93 -4.48
N PRO A 518 -24.57 8.15 -3.91
CA PRO A 518 -25.97 8.20 -4.30
C PRO A 518 -26.62 9.50 -3.84
N CYS A 519 -27.46 10.10 -4.69
CA CYS A 519 -28.28 11.27 -4.36
C CYS A 519 -29.67 10.89 -3.83
N ALA A 520 -30.10 9.64 -4.03
CA ALA A 520 -31.31 9.12 -3.42
C ALA A 520 -31.25 7.61 -3.20
N THR A 521 -31.94 7.14 -2.18
CA THR A 521 -32.23 5.72 -1.94
C THR A 521 -33.71 5.51 -1.72
N GLU A 522 -34.26 4.41 -2.24
CA GLU A 522 -35.66 4.03 -2.11
C GLU A 522 -35.72 2.60 -1.57
N ASP A 523 -36.39 2.38 -0.45
CA ASP A 523 -36.53 1.05 0.15
C ASP A 523 -37.80 0.32 -0.33
N ALA A 524 -37.99 -0.92 0.15
CA ALA A 524 -39.10 -1.78 -0.25
C ALA A 524 -40.49 -1.21 0.12
N THR A 525 -40.56 -0.30 1.10
CA THR A 525 -41.81 0.33 1.53
C THR A 525 -42.19 1.53 0.67
N GLY A 526 -41.30 1.97 -0.22
CA GLY A 526 -41.43 3.19 -1.01
C GLY A 526 -40.94 4.45 -0.28
N SER A 527 -40.42 4.31 0.94
CA SER A 527 -39.75 5.41 1.65
C SER A 527 -38.51 5.85 0.89
N ARG A 528 -38.38 7.17 0.71
CA ARG A 528 -37.33 7.76 -0.11
C ARG A 528 -36.45 8.66 0.74
N LYS A 529 -35.15 8.40 0.68
CA LYS A 529 -34.13 9.28 1.25
C LYS A 529 -33.43 10.03 0.14
N THR A 530 -33.21 11.33 0.32
CA THR A 530 -32.45 12.16 -0.62
C THR A 530 -31.27 12.81 0.08
N MET A 531 -30.12 12.82 -0.59
CA MET A 531 -28.86 13.31 -0.05
C MET A 531 -28.21 14.30 -1.02
N THR A 532 -27.56 15.33 -0.49
CA THR A 532 -26.63 16.16 -1.26
C THR A 532 -25.24 16.10 -0.65
N TRP A 533 -24.21 16.20 -1.49
CA TRP A 533 -22.83 15.99 -1.11
C TRP A 533 -21.96 17.20 -1.47
N SER A 534 -20.98 17.52 -0.63
CA SER A 534 -19.93 18.47 -0.98
C SER A 534 -18.96 17.85 -1.99
N ARG A 535 -18.08 18.65 -2.56
CA ARG A 535 -17.02 18.16 -3.45
C ARG A 535 -16.01 17.24 -2.74
N TYR A 536 -15.98 17.27 -1.40
CA TYR A 536 -15.18 16.39 -0.56
C TYR A 536 -15.90 15.10 -0.15
N GLY A 537 -17.13 14.88 -0.65
CA GLY A 537 -17.96 13.72 -0.30
C GLY A 537 -18.56 13.80 1.10
N GLN A 538 -18.69 15.00 1.68
CA GLN A 538 -19.36 15.21 2.96
C GLN A 538 -20.86 15.40 2.73
N LEU A 539 -21.69 14.78 3.57
CA LEU A 539 -23.14 14.93 3.50
C LEU A 539 -23.54 16.36 3.90
N LEU A 540 -24.16 17.10 2.98
CA LEU A 540 -24.61 18.48 3.19
C LEU A 540 -26.08 18.54 3.61
N SER A 541 -26.93 17.74 2.98
CA SER A 541 -28.34 17.62 3.36
C SER A 541 -28.82 16.18 3.27
N PHE A 542 -29.79 15.85 4.12
CA PHE A 542 -30.47 14.56 4.15
C PHE A 542 -31.96 14.79 4.42
N THR A 543 -32.81 14.19 3.61
CA THR A 543 -34.27 14.20 3.79
C THR A 543 -34.77 12.77 3.74
N ASP A 544 -35.67 12.41 4.66
CA ASP A 544 -36.31 11.10 4.76
C ASP A 544 -37.82 11.34 4.71
N CYS A 545 -38.49 10.82 3.68
CA CYS A 545 -39.91 11.06 3.42
C CYS A 545 -40.70 9.78 3.20
#